data_AF-A0A953LHJ0-F1
#
_entry.id   AF-A0A953LHJ0-F1
#
_cell.length_a   1.000
_cell.length_b   1.000
_cell.length_c   1.000
_cell.angle_alpha   90.00
_cell.angle_beta   90.00
_cell.angle_gamma   90.00
#
_symmetry.space_group_name_H-M   'P 1'
#
loop_
_entity.id
_entity.type
_entity.pdbx_description
1 polymer ?
#
loop_
_entity_poly.entity_id
_entity_poly.type
_entity_poly.pdbx_seq_one_letter_code
_entity_poly.pdbx_strand_id
1 'polypeptide(L)' 'LGTRHRAAVGITEQSDCVVVVVSEETGVISVAVQRQLTRNLDEKSLRELLLKLTEGNRRPGPVRGLFNWGASS' A
#
# COMPACT_ATOMS: atom_id res chain seq x y z
N LEU A 1 -11.46 3.43 19.50
CA LEU A 1 -11.46 2.70 18.21
C LEU A 1 -12.88 2.77 17.63
N GLY A 2 -13.07 3.47 16.50
CA GLY A 2 -14.41 3.73 15.92
C GLY A 2 -14.85 2.71 14.86
N THR A 3 -16.07 2.88 14.32
CA THR A 3 -16.64 2.01 13.27
C THR A 3 -15.76 1.92 12.02
N ARG A 4 -15.20 3.05 11.56
CA ARG A 4 -14.28 3.11 10.41
C ARG A 4 -13.04 2.23 10.60
N HIS A 5 -12.51 2.18 11.82
CA HIS A 5 -11.34 1.36 12.14
C HIS A 5 -11.70 -0.13 12.13
N ARG A 6 -12.85 -0.49 12.69
CA ARG A 6 -13.32 -1.90 12.67
C ARG A 6 -13.62 -2.36 11.24
N ALA A 7 -14.23 -1.51 10.42
CA ALA A 7 -14.45 -1.79 9.01
C ALA A 7 -13.13 -1.95 8.23
N ALA A 8 -12.15 -1.08 8.49
CA ALA A 8 -10.83 -1.16 7.87
C ALA A 8 -10.10 -2.47 8.21
N VAL A 9 -10.14 -2.90 9.48
CA VAL A 9 -9.59 -4.22 9.85
C VAL A 9 -10.35 -5.33 9.12
N GLY A 10 -11.69 -5.31 9.18
CA GLY A 10 -12.55 -6.33 8.57
C GLY A 10 -12.30 -6.55 7.08
N ILE A 11 -12.14 -5.49 6.28
CA ILE A 11 -11.90 -5.66 4.83
C ILE A 11 -10.50 -6.23 4.55
N THR A 12 -9.50 -5.86 5.34
CA THR A 12 -8.11 -6.37 5.21
C THR A 12 -7.97 -7.83 5.67
N GLU A 13 -9.00 -8.37 6.32
CA GLU A 13 -9.05 -9.78 6.71
C GLU A 13 -9.36 -10.72 5.54
N GLN A 14 -10.10 -10.22 4.56
CA GLN A 14 -10.64 -10.99 3.43
C GLN A 14 -10.02 -10.56 2.09
N SER A 15 -9.13 -9.57 2.09
CA SER A 15 -8.52 -9.01 0.89
C SER A 15 -7.10 -8.55 1.16
N ASP A 16 -6.24 -8.61 0.14
CA ASP A 16 -4.89 -8.05 0.16
C ASP A 16 -4.90 -6.53 -0.10
N CYS A 17 -5.69 -5.82 0.71
CA CYS A 17 -5.87 -4.39 0.60
C CYS A 17 -5.10 -3.63 1.69
N VAL A 18 -4.70 -2.41 1.35
CA VAL A 18 -4.16 -1.43 2.29
C VAL A 18 -5.21 -0.35 2.50
N VAL A 19 -5.60 -0.11 3.74
CA VAL A 19 -6.67 0.86 4.07
C VAL A 19 -6.12 1.97 4.93
N VAL A 20 -6.26 3.22 4.47
CA VAL A 20 -5.92 4.41 5.25
C VAL A 20 -7.18 4.95 5.93
N VAL A 21 -7.10 5.23 7.22
CA VAL A 21 -8.20 5.77 8.03
C VAL A 21 -7.76 7.09 8.65
N VAL A 22 -8.55 8.13 8.45
CA VAL A 22 -8.34 9.44 9.08
C VAL A 22 -9.41 9.66 10.16
N SER A 23 -8.96 9.99 11.37
CA SER A 23 -9.84 10.39 12.46
C SER A 23 -10.45 11.75 12.17
N GLU A 24 -11.77 11.86 12.26
CA GLU A 24 -12.50 13.12 12.01
C GLU A 24 -12.32 14.12 13.16
N GLU A 25 -12.21 13.62 14.39
CA GLU A 25 -12.09 14.44 15.59
C GLU A 25 -10.66 14.93 15.82
N THR A 26 -9.67 14.12 15.44
CA THR A 26 -8.26 14.34 15.83
C THR A 26 -7.30 14.46 14.65
N GLY A 27 -7.75 14.20 13.42
CA GLY A 27 -6.88 14.15 12.24
C GLY A 27 -5.88 12.99 12.22
N VAL A 28 -5.83 12.17 13.29
CA VAL A 28 -4.89 11.04 13.42
C VAL A 28 -5.08 10.06 12.27
N ILE A 29 -3.98 9.75 11.59
CA ILE A 29 -3.94 8.77 10.51
C ILE A 29 -3.61 7.39 11.08
N SER A 30 -4.33 6.39 10.59
CA SER A 30 -4.09 4.98 10.86
C SER A 30 -4.08 4.19 9.55
N VAL A 31 -3.34 3.10 9.48
CA VAL A 31 -3.34 2.18 8.34
C VAL A 31 -3.71 0.78 8.82
N ALA A 32 -4.61 0.13 8.10
CA ALA A 32 -4.94 -1.28 8.29
C ALA A 32 -4.41 -2.11 7.11
N VAL A 33 -3.75 -3.21 7.42
CA VAL A 33 -3.23 -4.19 6.43
C VAL A 33 -3.11 -5.55 7.12
N GLN A 34 -3.53 -6.63 6.46
CA GLN A 34 -3.40 -8.01 6.96
C GLN A 34 -3.88 -8.18 8.43
N ARG A 35 -5.09 -7.68 8.74
CA ARG A 35 -5.69 -7.67 10.09
C ARG A 35 -4.96 -6.85 11.16
N GLN A 36 -3.87 -6.17 10.81
CA GLN A 36 -3.14 -5.29 11.71
C GLN A 36 -3.55 -3.84 11.48
N LEU A 37 -3.65 -3.08 12.57
CA LEU A 37 -3.97 -1.67 12.55
C LEU A 37 -2.83 -0.87 13.20
N THR A 38 -2.10 -0.11 12.41
CA THR A 38 -1.08 0.83 12.86
C THR A 38 -1.71 2.21 13.00
N ARG A 39 -1.56 2.84 14.16
CA ARG A 39 -2.21 4.13 14.48
C ARG A 39 -1.16 5.20 14.73
N ASN A 40 -1.59 6.47 14.71
CA ASN A 40 -0.75 7.61 15.03
C ASN A 40 0.46 7.73 14.11
N LEU A 41 0.22 7.54 12.81
CA LEU A 41 1.24 7.70 11.79
C LEU A 41 1.42 9.19 11.49
N ASP A 42 2.67 9.62 11.46
CA ASP A 42 3.06 10.89 10.87
C ASP A 42 3.22 10.75 9.35
N GLU A 43 3.38 11.89 8.66
CA GLU A 43 3.50 11.92 7.20
C GLU A 43 4.63 11.03 6.68
N LYS A 44 5.79 11.10 7.34
CA LYS A 44 6.99 10.35 6.96
C LYS A 44 6.76 8.85 7.09
N SER A 45 6.26 8.38 8.24
CA SER A 45 6.00 6.96 8.49
C SER A 45 4.91 6.42 7.58
N LEU A 46 3.86 7.22 7.33
CA LEU A 46 2.81 6.86 6.37
C LEU A 46 3.39 6.66 4.97
N ARG A 47 4.21 7.61 4.50
CA ARG A 47 4.83 7.53 3.18
C ARG A 47 5.73 6.31 3.05
N GLU A 48 6.63 6.08 4.01
CA GLU A 48 7.53 4.92 4.00
C GLU A 48 6.75 3.60 4.00
N LEU A 49 5.70 3.51 4.80
CA LEU A 49 4.84 2.34 4.87
C LEU A 49 4.10 2.11 3.54
N LEU A 50 3.52 3.14 2.95
CA LEU A 50 2.81 3.02 1.67
C LEU A 50 3.74 2.65 0.53
N LEU A 51 4.94 3.24 0.45
CA LEU A 51 5.94 2.87 -0.55
C LEU A 51 6.31 1.39 -0.40
N LYS A 52 6.64 0.95 0.82
CA LYS A 52 6.97 -0.45 1.08
C LYS A 52 5.86 -1.43 0.68
N LEU A 53 4.59 -1.08 0.93
CA LEU A 53 3.45 -1.94 0.61
C LEU A 53 3.08 -1.93 -0.88
N THR A 54 3.35 -0.83 -1.59
CA THR A 54 2.95 -0.67 -3.00
C THR A 54 4.08 -0.95 -4.00
N GLU A 55 5.34 -0.91 -3.56
CA GLU A 55 6.51 -1.19 -4.41
C GLU A 55 6.76 -2.69 -4.65
N GLY A 56 5.93 -3.56 -4.07
CA GLY A 56 5.89 -4.98 -4.38
C GLY A 56 5.47 -5.21 -5.84
N ASN A 57 6.43 -5.61 -6.67
CA ASN A 57 6.24 -6.11 -8.04
C ASN A 57 6.16 -5.06 -9.15
N ARG A 58 7.02 -4.02 -9.12
CA ARG A 58 7.60 -3.55 -10.39
C ARG A 58 8.46 -4.70 -10.94
N ARG A 59 7.83 -5.67 -11.60
CA ARG A 59 8.55 -6.51 -12.57
C ARG A 59 9.30 -5.51 -13.44
N PRO A 60 10.63 -5.58 -13.58
CA PRO A 60 11.26 -4.86 -14.66
C PRO A 60 10.50 -5.29 -15.91
N GLY A 61 9.73 -4.37 -16.50
CA GLY A 61 9.07 -4.62 -17.76
C GLY A 61 10.11 -5.13 -18.74
N PRO A 62 9.73 -5.98 -19.72
CA PRO A 62 10.70 -6.64 -20.59
C PRO A 62 11.70 -5.59 -21.05
N VAL A 63 12.95 -5.79 -20.62
CA VAL A 63 14.05 -4.85 -20.86
C VAL A 63 14.03 -4.56 -22.35
N ARG A 64 13.65 -3.33 -22.69
CA ARG A 64 13.47 -2.83 -24.07
C ARG A 64 14.77 -2.91 -24.91
N GLY A 65 15.83 -3.53 -24.39
CA GLY A 65 17.11 -3.78 -25.04
C GLY A 65 17.47 -5.26 -25.23
N LEU A 66 16.57 -6.23 -25.02
CA LEU A 66 16.88 -7.67 -25.20
C LEU A 66 16.19 -8.34 -26.41
N PHE A 67 15.63 -7.54 -27.32
CA PHE A 67 15.21 -8.01 -28.64
C PHE A 67 15.97 -7.26 -29.73
N ASN A 68 17.08 -7.84 -30.17
CA ASN A 68 17.67 -7.55 -31.48
C ASN A 68 16.88 -8.34 -32.55
N TRP A 69 15.62 -7.95 -32.78
CA TRP A 69 14.83 -8.47 -33.89
C TRP A 69 15.12 -7.59 -35.11
N GLY A 70 16.00 -8.06 -35.98
CA GLY A 70 16.35 -7.37 -37.21
C GLY A 70 17.70 -6.65 -37.17
N ALA A 71 18.77 -7.35 -36.79
CA ALA A 71 20.09 -7.03 -37.31
C ALA A 71 20.35 -7.88 -38.55
N SER A 72 20.15 -7.23 -39.69
CA SER A 72 20.86 -7.41 -40.96
C SER A 72 20.60 -8.70 -41.76
N SER A 73 19.90 -8.48 -42.87
CA SER A 73 20.14 -9.10 -44.18
C SER A 73 21.61 -9.14 -44.57
#